data_AF-A0A0W0SU04-F1
#
_entry.id   AF-A0A0W0SU04-F1
#
_cell.length_a   1.000
_cell.length_b   1.000
_cell.length_c   1.000
_cell.angle_alpha   90.00
_cell.angle_beta   90.00
_cell.angle_gamma   90.00
#
_symmetry.space_group_name_H-M   'P 1'
#
loop_
_entity.id
_entity.type
_entity.pdbx_description
1 polymer ?
#
loop_
_entity_poly.entity_id
_entity_poly.type
_entity_poly.pdbx_seq_one_letter_code
_entity_poly.pdbx_strand_id
1 'polypeptide(L)'
;MKVKELTEAINELDDAIETNDSLCVQDLRNLVKELDPESVVVMHTLQGVARILNEFWATVYQSMEDTFLTTPWINFQNNLKKLGFENVDHPQQYQLLAAEFATSNNGVELVKLMPLLTRIARLLGYAEQKSLNEYPFGKLSKEIVDRKSIAHEQKKYRTLVTMLGTLFIVLHSHCTAEQLKLLPRLCDVRFMTTDEERRSEKAILGCLIEWVLLSRSFFDGHEEYIDARELKLTQEIKDLEPLLPNKRNLFVQNLLATPWEKILVKQMENDTQEVMAQRLLDDFSALADHSHEAAAILSSAIKRQIATLPKEQVTYIHTVLYNFSLNAYSNDRDKKLYPSGFFTFSKDTKCSAATKKAKSLMGQESSLGLFEFFALKQGRLGRLVETFEEENSVLMN
;
A
#
# COMPACT_ATOMS: atom_id res chain seq x y z
N MET A 1 13.19 -3.08 -33.20
CA MET A 1 12.17 -3.36 -34.21
C MET A 1 12.22 -2.35 -35.36
N LYS A 2 12.31 -2.84 -36.60
CA LYS A 2 12.10 -2.08 -37.84
C LYS A 2 10.62 -2.00 -38.19
N VAL A 3 10.23 -1.02 -38.99
CA VAL A 3 8.84 -0.86 -39.47
C VAL A 3 8.36 -2.12 -40.20
N LYS A 4 9.19 -2.72 -41.07
CA LYS A 4 8.82 -3.97 -41.76
C LYS A 4 8.47 -5.12 -40.82
N GLU A 5 9.19 -5.27 -39.71
CA GLU A 5 8.95 -6.34 -38.73
C GLU A 5 7.62 -6.12 -38.00
N LEU A 6 7.28 -4.86 -37.70
CA LEU A 6 5.98 -4.50 -37.14
C LEU A 6 4.85 -4.74 -38.15
N THR A 7 5.05 -4.35 -39.41
CA THR A 7 4.08 -4.58 -40.49
C THR A 7 3.85 -6.07 -40.74
N GLU A 8 4.89 -6.90 -40.73
CA GLU A 8 4.80 -8.36 -40.82
C GLU A 8 3.96 -8.92 -39.67
N ALA A 9 4.23 -8.52 -38.42
CA ALA A 9 3.43 -8.96 -37.26
C ALA A 9 1.96 -8.53 -37.34
N ILE A 10 1.67 -7.32 -37.88
CA ILE A 10 0.29 -6.85 -38.09
C ILE A 10 -0.41 -7.67 -39.18
N ASN A 11 0.30 -8.02 -40.25
CA ASN A 11 -0.27 -8.85 -41.32
C ASN A 11 -0.55 -10.28 -40.83
N GLU A 12 0.36 -10.87 -40.04
CA GLU A 12 0.13 -12.17 -39.39
C GLU A 12 -1.10 -12.15 -38.48
N LEU A 13 -1.31 -11.05 -37.76
CA LEU A 13 -2.52 -10.85 -36.94
C LEU A 13 -3.79 -10.78 -37.81
N ASP A 14 -3.76 -9.99 -38.89
CA ASP A 14 -4.90 -9.84 -39.80
C ASP A 14 -5.28 -11.17 -40.46
N ASP A 15 -4.30 -11.92 -40.96
CA ASP A 15 -4.51 -13.22 -41.59
C ASP A 15 -5.11 -14.26 -40.62
N ALA A 16 -4.83 -14.11 -39.32
CA ALA A 16 -5.29 -15.01 -38.27
C ALA A 16 -6.68 -14.66 -37.69
N ILE A 17 -7.22 -13.47 -37.98
CA ILE A 17 -8.54 -13.04 -37.50
C ILE A 17 -9.56 -13.31 -38.60
N GLU A 18 -10.50 -14.23 -38.35
CA GLU A 18 -11.50 -14.67 -39.34
C GLU A 18 -12.55 -13.59 -39.71
N THR A 19 -12.60 -12.47 -38.96
CA THR A 19 -13.53 -11.35 -39.17
C THR A 19 -12.82 -10.12 -39.76
N ASN A 20 -13.26 -9.75 -40.96
CA ASN A 20 -12.75 -8.62 -41.77
C ASN A 20 -13.04 -7.21 -41.18
N ASP A 21 -13.35 -7.09 -39.88
CA ASP A 21 -13.80 -5.83 -39.26
C ASP A 21 -13.35 -5.68 -37.79
N SER A 22 -12.13 -6.12 -37.46
CA SER A 22 -11.48 -5.57 -36.27
C SER A 22 -10.99 -4.16 -36.59
N LEU A 23 -11.78 -3.13 -36.24
CA LEU A 23 -11.37 -1.72 -36.30
C LEU A 23 -9.95 -1.51 -35.72
N CYS A 24 -9.58 -2.28 -34.69
CA CYS A 24 -8.24 -2.27 -34.09
C CYS A 24 -7.14 -2.69 -35.09
N VAL A 25 -7.35 -3.70 -35.93
CA VAL A 25 -6.35 -4.13 -36.94
C VAL A 25 -6.22 -3.09 -38.05
N GLN A 26 -7.32 -2.48 -38.47
CA GLN A 26 -7.29 -1.37 -39.43
C GLN A 26 -6.51 -0.18 -38.86
N ASP A 27 -6.73 0.15 -37.58
CA ASP A 27 -5.97 1.20 -36.89
C ASP A 27 -4.48 0.86 -36.78
N LEU A 28 -4.12 -0.40 -36.52
CA LEU A 28 -2.71 -0.84 -36.53
C LEU A 28 -2.07 -0.66 -37.90
N ARG A 29 -2.76 -1.03 -38.98
CA ARG A 29 -2.28 -0.82 -40.36
C ARG A 29 -2.09 0.66 -40.68
N ASN A 30 -3.03 1.49 -40.24
CA ASN A 30 -2.95 2.95 -40.43
C ASN A 30 -1.72 3.56 -39.74
N LEU A 31 -1.26 3.02 -38.60
CA LEU A 31 -0.07 3.50 -37.91
C LEU A 31 1.24 3.30 -38.70
N VAL A 32 1.29 2.32 -39.60
CA VAL A 32 2.52 1.95 -40.35
C VAL A 32 2.46 2.27 -41.84
N LYS A 33 1.29 2.64 -42.37
CA LYS A 33 1.00 2.77 -43.81
C LYS A 33 1.97 3.68 -44.59
N GLU A 34 2.40 4.78 -43.99
CA GLU A 34 3.24 5.80 -44.64
C GLU A 34 4.69 5.79 -44.14
N LEU A 35 5.07 4.80 -43.32
CA LEU A 35 6.40 4.71 -42.74
C LEU A 35 7.36 3.94 -43.67
N ASP A 36 8.62 4.37 -43.73
CA ASP A 36 9.68 3.68 -44.47
C ASP A 36 9.95 2.29 -43.84
N PRO A 37 9.80 1.17 -44.58
CA PRO A 37 9.98 -0.19 -44.05
C PRO A 37 11.32 -0.46 -43.38
N GLU A 38 12.40 0.18 -43.84
CA GLU A 38 13.74 -0.02 -43.28
C GLU A 38 14.05 0.88 -42.08
N SER A 39 13.17 1.85 -41.80
CA SER A 39 13.31 2.74 -40.64
C SER A 39 13.02 2.02 -39.32
N VAL A 40 13.60 2.53 -38.23
CA VAL A 40 13.32 2.06 -36.88
C VAL A 40 11.97 2.61 -36.43
N VAL A 41 11.15 1.77 -35.79
CA VAL A 41 9.85 2.19 -35.26
C VAL A 41 10.08 3.24 -34.16
N VAL A 42 9.53 4.43 -34.37
CA VAL A 42 9.65 5.54 -33.41
C VAL A 42 8.68 5.37 -32.24
N MET A 43 9.00 5.99 -31.10
CA MET A 43 8.23 5.88 -29.85
C MET A 43 6.74 6.22 -30.03
N HIS A 44 6.41 7.24 -30.84
CA HIS A 44 5.02 7.60 -31.13
C HIS A 44 4.22 6.46 -31.76
N THR A 45 4.82 5.70 -32.68
CA THR A 45 4.16 4.54 -33.31
C THR A 45 3.95 3.42 -32.31
N LEU A 46 4.95 3.13 -31.46
CA LEU A 46 4.82 2.17 -30.37
C LEU A 46 3.70 2.57 -29.40
N GLN A 47 3.58 3.87 -29.11
CA GLN A 47 2.51 4.40 -28.28
C GLN A 47 1.12 4.18 -28.91
N GLY A 48 1.01 4.38 -30.22
CA GLY A 48 -0.20 4.06 -30.98
C GLY A 48 -0.59 2.58 -30.87
N VAL A 49 0.36 1.67 -31.08
CA VAL A 49 0.14 0.21 -30.98
C VAL A 49 -0.35 -0.17 -29.58
N ALA A 50 0.32 0.31 -28.53
CA ALA A 50 -0.07 0.01 -27.17
C ALA A 50 -1.46 0.58 -26.82
N ARG A 51 -1.85 1.75 -27.35
CA ARG A 51 -3.19 2.31 -27.17
C ARG A 51 -4.26 1.39 -27.77
N ILE A 52 -4.04 0.92 -28.99
CA ILE A 52 -4.97 0.00 -29.67
C ILE A 52 -5.08 -1.30 -28.87
N LEU A 53 -3.97 -1.85 -28.38
CA LEU A 53 -4.00 -3.03 -27.52
C LEU A 53 -4.79 -2.78 -26.22
N ASN A 54 -4.65 -1.60 -25.62
CA ASN A 54 -5.42 -1.24 -24.43
C ASN A 54 -6.92 -1.13 -24.68
N GLU A 55 -7.32 -0.55 -25.82
CA GLU A 55 -8.72 -0.47 -26.24
C GLU A 55 -9.29 -1.87 -26.52
N PHE A 56 -8.57 -2.68 -27.29
CA PHE A 56 -8.93 -4.06 -27.58
C PHE A 56 -9.17 -4.87 -26.29
N TRP A 57 -8.20 -4.88 -25.37
CA TRP A 57 -8.32 -5.65 -24.13
C TRP A 57 -9.43 -5.10 -23.23
N ALA A 58 -9.64 -3.78 -23.17
CA ALA A 58 -10.77 -3.23 -22.42
C ALA A 58 -12.12 -3.73 -22.97
N THR A 59 -12.27 -3.83 -24.29
CA THR A 59 -13.48 -4.37 -24.93
C THR A 59 -13.68 -5.85 -24.61
N VAL A 60 -12.64 -6.69 -24.80
CA VAL A 60 -12.71 -8.14 -24.53
C VAL A 60 -13.20 -8.44 -23.11
N TYR A 61 -12.68 -7.73 -22.11
CA TYR A 61 -13.06 -7.93 -20.72
C TYR A 61 -14.47 -7.41 -20.38
N GLN A 62 -14.97 -6.43 -21.15
CA GLN A 62 -16.36 -5.95 -21.00
C GLN A 62 -17.37 -6.88 -21.69
N SER A 63 -17.03 -7.46 -22.85
CA SER A 63 -17.93 -8.34 -23.61
C SER A 63 -17.88 -9.81 -23.17
N MET A 64 -16.97 -10.18 -22.28
CA MET A 64 -16.69 -11.58 -21.89
C MET A 64 -16.44 -12.48 -23.13
N GLU A 65 -15.73 -11.94 -24.11
CA GLU A 65 -15.47 -12.64 -25.37
C GLU A 65 -14.60 -13.90 -25.20
N ASP A 66 -14.88 -14.88 -26.05
CA ASP A 66 -14.36 -16.24 -25.95
C ASP A 66 -12.83 -16.31 -26.18
N THR A 67 -12.20 -17.29 -25.52
CA THR A 67 -10.75 -17.54 -25.57
C THR A 67 -10.19 -17.74 -26.99
N PHE A 68 -11.00 -18.23 -27.92
CA PHE A 68 -10.61 -18.39 -29.33
C PHE A 68 -10.36 -17.06 -30.06
N LEU A 69 -11.09 -16.00 -29.72
CA LEU A 69 -10.94 -14.68 -30.36
C LEU A 69 -9.70 -13.92 -29.88
N THR A 70 -9.15 -14.29 -28.72
CA THR A 70 -8.02 -13.59 -28.09
C THR A 70 -6.66 -14.20 -28.43
N THR A 71 -6.63 -15.45 -28.92
CA THR A 71 -5.38 -16.17 -29.22
C THR A 71 -4.51 -15.47 -30.29
N PRO A 72 -5.07 -14.98 -31.42
CA PRO A 72 -4.29 -14.21 -32.40
C PRO A 72 -3.62 -12.97 -31.80
N TRP A 73 -4.34 -12.25 -30.93
CA TRP A 73 -3.84 -11.05 -30.26
C TRP A 73 -2.72 -11.35 -29.25
N ILE A 74 -2.84 -12.45 -28.50
CA ILE A 74 -1.78 -12.92 -27.60
C ILE A 74 -0.52 -13.28 -28.39
N ASN A 75 -0.67 -13.97 -29.52
CA ASN A 75 0.46 -14.30 -30.40
C ASN A 75 1.12 -13.05 -30.96
N PHE A 76 0.33 -12.07 -31.39
CA PHE A 76 0.83 -10.76 -31.83
C PHE A 76 1.65 -10.07 -30.74
N GLN A 77 1.14 -9.96 -29.51
CA GLN A 77 1.90 -9.35 -28.40
C GLN A 77 3.19 -10.12 -28.10
N ASN A 78 3.16 -11.45 -28.13
CA ASN A 78 4.36 -12.28 -27.93
C ASN A 78 5.41 -12.03 -29.04
N ASN A 79 4.97 -11.86 -30.29
CA ASN A 79 5.86 -11.52 -31.40
C ASN A 79 6.46 -10.12 -31.22
N LEU A 80 5.65 -9.12 -30.85
CA LEU A 80 6.14 -7.77 -30.55
C LEU A 80 7.17 -7.77 -29.40
N LYS A 81 6.95 -8.58 -28.35
CA LYS A 81 7.88 -8.74 -27.24
C LYS A 81 9.23 -9.31 -27.70
N LYS A 82 9.22 -10.32 -28.59
CA LYS A 82 10.45 -10.87 -29.20
C LYS A 82 11.20 -9.84 -30.05
N LEU A 83 10.47 -8.91 -30.67
CA LEU A 83 11.04 -7.81 -31.47
C LEU A 83 11.55 -6.63 -30.62
N GLY A 84 11.49 -6.75 -29.29
CA GLY A 84 12.00 -5.77 -28.33
C GLY A 84 10.98 -4.72 -27.89
N PHE A 85 9.69 -4.89 -28.18
CA PHE A 85 8.64 -4.06 -27.58
C PHE A 85 8.34 -4.56 -26.17
N GLU A 86 9.09 -4.04 -25.21
CA GLU A 86 8.86 -4.31 -23.78
C GLU A 86 7.48 -3.81 -23.33
N ASN A 87 6.87 -4.51 -22.37
CA ASN A 87 5.60 -4.13 -21.74
C ASN A 87 4.36 -4.14 -22.67
N VAL A 88 4.47 -4.74 -23.86
CA VAL A 88 3.35 -4.84 -24.81
C VAL A 88 2.17 -5.68 -24.28
N ASP A 89 2.43 -6.53 -23.28
CA ASP A 89 1.47 -7.34 -22.53
C ASP A 89 0.79 -6.60 -21.37
N HIS A 90 1.27 -5.41 -20.99
CA HIS A 90 0.73 -4.65 -19.87
C HIS A 90 -0.77 -4.36 -19.96
N PRO A 91 -1.35 -3.96 -21.10
CA PRO A 91 -2.78 -3.70 -21.15
C PRO A 91 -3.62 -4.95 -20.87
N GLN A 92 -3.20 -6.13 -21.35
CA GLN A 92 -3.85 -7.40 -21.05
C GLN A 92 -3.77 -7.72 -19.55
N GLN A 93 -2.56 -7.60 -18.97
CA GLN A 93 -2.33 -7.85 -17.55
C GLN A 93 -3.12 -6.90 -16.67
N TYR A 94 -3.22 -5.62 -17.05
CA TYR A 94 -4.01 -4.62 -16.32
C TYR A 94 -5.48 -5.01 -16.27
N GLN A 95 -6.08 -5.44 -17.39
CA GLN A 95 -7.49 -5.86 -17.40
C GLN A 95 -7.74 -7.11 -16.56
N LEU A 96 -6.82 -8.09 -16.59
CA LEU A 96 -6.87 -9.27 -15.72
C LEU A 96 -6.92 -8.89 -14.24
N LEU A 97 -5.98 -8.04 -13.81
CA LEU A 97 -5.89 -7.58 -12.43
C LEU A 97 -7.08 -6.68 -12.05
N ALA A 98 -7.59 -5.88 -12.98
CA ALA A 98 -8.74 -5.02 -12.76
C ALA A 98 -10.03 -5.85 -12.58
N ALA A 99 -10.20 -6.93 -13.36
CA ALA A 99 -11.29 -7.87 -13.19
C ALA A 99 -11.19 -8.58 -11.82
N GLU A 100 -10.00 -9.03 -11.43
CA GLU A 100 -9.75 -9.62 -10.10
C GLU A 100 -10.10 -8.63 -8.98
N PHE A 101 -9.69 -7.36 -9.11
CA PHE A 101 -10.01 -6.31 -8.14
C PHE A 101 -11.52 -6.07 -8.00
N ALA A 102 -12.27 -6.17 -9.10
CA ALA A 102 -13.72 -5.92 -9.15
C ALA A 102 -14.57 -7.06 -8.57
N THR A 103 -13.98 -8.22 -8.26
CA THR A 103 -14.70 -9.37 -7.66
C THR A 103 -15.30 -9.07 -6.28
N SER A 104 -14.78 -8.07 -5.58
CA SER A 104 -15.23 -7.68 -4.25
C SER A 104 -16.42 -6.70 -4.33
N ASN A 105 -17.55 -7.04 -3.69
CA ASN A 105 -18.75 -6.19 -3.66
C ASN A 105 -18.76 -5.18 -2.50
N ASN A 106 -17.67 -4.42 -2.33
CA ASN A 106 -17.50 -3.44 -1.24
C ASN A 106 -17.67 -1.98 -1.69
N GLY A 107 -18.07 -1.75 -2.95
CA GLY A 107 -18.28 -0.42 -3.51
C GLY A 107 -17.00 0.33 -3.88
N VAL A 108 -15.82 -0.28 -3.75
CA VAL A 108 -14.55 0.32 -4.20
C VAL A 108 -14.34 0.03 -5.67
N GLU A 109 -14.46 1.05 -6.51
CA GLU A 109 -14.25 0.92 -7.95
C GLU A 109 -12.84 1.35 -8.34
N LEU A 110 -12.10 0.47 -9.03
CA LEU A 110 -10.72 0.74 -9.45
C LEU A 110 -10.62 1.99 -10.35
N VAL A 111 -11.62 2.19 -11.23
CA VAL A 111 -11.71 3.35 -12.14
C VAL A 111 -11.81 4.68 -11.39
N LYS A 112 -12.19 4.69 -10.12
CA LYS A 112 -12.25 5.88 -9.26
C LYS A 112 -11.01 6.00 -8.38
N LEU A 113 -10.48 4.87 -7.90
CA LEU A 113 -9.33 4.83 -7.00
C LEU A 113 -8.00 5.15 -7.70
N MET A 114 -7.75 4.59 -8.89
CA MET A 114 -6.48 4.79 -9.61
C MET A 114 -6.25 6.23 -10.08
N PRO A 115 -7.27 6.96 -10.58
CA PRO A 115 -7.12 8.39 -10.87
C PRO A 115 -6.75 9.22 -9.64
N LEU A 116 -7.34 8.93 -8.46
CA LEU A 116 -6.97 9.60 -7.22
C LEU A 116 -5.48 9.42 -6.91
N LEU A 117 -4.98 8.19 -6.94
CA LEU A 117 -3.57 7.86 -6.71
C LEU A 117 -2.65 8.57 -7.72
N THR A 118 -2.98 8.47 -9.01
CA THR A 118 -2.21 9.09 -10.10
C THR A 118 -2.15 10.60 -9.92
N ARG A 119 -3.28 11.22 -9.53
CA ARG A 119 -3.37 12.66 -9.30
C ARG A 119 -2.54 13.11 -8.10
N ILE A 120 -2.55 12.34 -7.01
CA ILE A 120 -1.68 12.57 -5.85
C ILE A 120 -0.20 12.55 -6.28
N ALA A 121 0.23 11.49 -6.98
CA ALA A 121 1.61 11.35 -7.44
C ALA A 121 2.06 12.52 -8.32
N ARG A 122 1.19 12.96 -9.26
CA ARG A 122 1.44 14.13 -10.12
C ARG A 122 1.53 15.44 -9.35
N LEU A 123 0.60 15.69 -8.44
CA LEU A 123 0.56 16.94 -7.67
C LEU A 123 1.73 17.05 -6.68
N LEU A 124 2.13 15.93 -6.07
CA LEU A 124 3.29 15.87 -5.18
C LEU A 124 4.62 15.92 -5.97
N GLY A 125 4.58 15.59 -7.26
CA GLY A 125 5.74 15.44 -8.12
C GLY A 125 6.45 14.12 -7.87
N TYR A 126 6.91 13.48 -8.95
CA TYR A 126 7.42 12.11 -8.91
C TYR A 126 8.65 11.94 -8.01
N ALA A 127 8.76 10.76 -7.41
CA ALA A 127 9.82 10.36 -6.50
C ALA A 127 11.09 9.99 -7.27
N GLU A 128 12.21 10.60 -6.89
CA GLU A 128 13.52 10.18 -7.33
C GLU A 128 13.98 8.97 -6.50
N GLN A 129 14.80 8.09 -7.08
CA GLN A 129 15.28 6.87 -6.41
C GLN A 129 15.90 7.16 -5.04
N LYS A 130 16.66 8.25 -4.93
CA LYS A 130 17.34 8.71 -3.71
C LYS A 130 16.41 9.32 -2.66
N SER A 131 15.20 9.73 -3.03
CA SER A 131 14.25 10.39 -2.12
C SER A 131 13.11 9.47 -1.65
N LEU A 132 13.15 8.18 -1.97
CA LEU A 132 12.06 7.25 -1.65
C LEU A 132 11.81 7.12 -0.14
N ASN A 133 12.87 7.13 0.67
CA ASN A 133 12.75 6.95 2.13
C ASN A 133 11.99 8.10 2.81
N GLU A 134 11.90 9.27 2.18
CA GLU A 134 11.18 10.44 2.71
C GLU A 134 9.85 10.68 1.99
N TYR A 135 9.49 9.83 1.02
CA TYR A 135 8.30 10.02 0.19
C TYR A 135 7.14 9.13 0.68
N PRO A 136 5.88 9.62 0.71
CA PRO A 136 5.44 10.95 0.30
C PRO A 136 5.53 12.00 1.43
N PHE A 137 5.47 11.60 2.70
CA PHE A 137 5.20 12.53 3.81
C PHE A 137 6.35 13.44 4.17
N GLY A 138 7.59 12.94 4.25
CA GLY A 138 8.76 13.78 4.54
C GLY A 138 8.94 14.88 3.49
N LYS A 139 8.79 14.52 2.20
CA LYS A 139 8.77 15.49 1.09
C LYS A 139 7.67 16.52 1.27
N LEU A 140 6.42 16.08 1.47
CA LEU A 140 5.28 16.98 1.58
C LEU A 140 5.37 17.90 2.80
N SER A 141 5.75 17.39 3.96
CA SER A 141 5.97 18.20 5.17
C SER A 141 7.03 19.28 4.96
N LYS A 142 8.14 18.93 4.31
CA LYS A 142 9.18 19.91 3.97
C LYS A 142 8.65 20.98 3.01
N GLU A 143 7.95 20.59 1.95
CA GLU A 143 7.35 21.52 0.98
C GLU A 143 6.32 22.46 1.63
N ILE A 144 5.52 21.96 2.58
CA ILE A 144 4.54 22.75 3.34
C ILE A 144 5.25 23.82 4.19
N VAL A 145 6.30 23.44 4.90
CA VAL A 145 7.07 24.37 5.74
C VAL A 145 7.76 25.43 4.88
N ASP A 146 8.49 25.00 3.85
CA ASP A 146 9.31 25.88 2.99
C ASP A 146 8.45 26.88 2.21
N ARG A 147 7.20 26.52 1.86
CA ARG A 147 6.31 27.34 1.03
C ARG A 147 5.08 27.87 1.79
N LYS A 148 5.13 27.90 3.12
CA LYS A 148 3.98 28.26 3.97
C LYS A 148 3.38 29.64 3.65
N SER A 149 4.21 30.60 3.23
CA SER A 149 3.81 31.97 2.92
C SER A 149 3.14 32.14 1.54
N ILE A 150 3.17 31.12 0.67
CA ILE A 150 2.71 31.22 -0.71
C ILE A 150 1.28 30.73 -0.84
N ALA A 151 0.32 31.66 -0.99
CA ALA A 151 -1.11 31.36 -0.93
C ALA A 151 -1.61 30.31 -1.96
N HIS A 152 -1.08 30.29 -3.18
CA HIS A 152 -1.50 29.30 -4.18
C HIS A 152 -0.96 27.89 -3.89
N GLU A 153 0.25 27.79 -3.32
CA GLU A 153 0.83 26.52 -2.84
C GLU A 153 0.04 25.99 -1.64
N GLN A 154 -0.44 26.88 -0.76
CA GLN A 154 -1.32 26.49 0.36
C GLN A 154 -2.59 25.78 -0.12
N LYS A 155 -3.21 26.24 -1.22
CA LYS A 155 -4.36 25.55 -1.81
C LYS A 155 -3.96 24.16 -2.34
N LYS A 156 -2.85 24.06 -3.06
CA LYS A 156 -2.31 22.78 -3.55
C LYS A 156 -2.11 21.78 -2.40
N TYR A 157 -1.51 22.20 -1.29
CA TYR A 157 -1.27 21.33 -0.15
C TYR A 157 -2.55 20.91 0.56
N ARG A 158 -3.56 21.79 0.64
CA ARG A 158 -4.88 21.41 1.17
C ARG A 158 -5.53 20.30 0.34
N THR A 159 -5.50 20.44 -0.98
CA THR A 159 -5.96 19.41 -1.91
C THR A 159 -5.17 18.11 -1.71
N LEU A 160 -3.83 18.17 -1.71
CA LEU A 160 -2.95 17.00 -1.55
C LEU A 160 -3.18 16.25 -0.23
N VAL A 161 -3.19 16.95 0.91
CA VAL A 161 -3.40 16.34 2.23
C VAL A 161 -4.80 15.71 2.31
N THR A 162 -5.81 16.38 1.77
CA THR A 162 -7.18 15.84 1.75
C THR A 162 -7.29 14.61 0.84
N MET A 163 -6.67 14.62 -0.35
CA MET A 163 -6.64 13.46 -1.25
C MET A 163 -5.91 12.26 -0.64
N LEU A 164 -4.75 12.49 0.02
CA LEU A 164 -4.03 11.46 0.76
C LEU A 164 -4.89 10.88 1.89
N GLY A 165 -5.60 11.73 2.64
CA GLY A 165 -6.52 11.30 3.69
C GLY A 165 -7.69 10.49 3.13
N THR A 166 -8.26 10.91 1.99
CA THR A 166 -9.31 10.16 1.28
C THR A 166 -8.81 8.78 0.87
N LEU A 167 -7.62 8.71 0.26
CA LEU A 167 -7.01 7.45 -0.15
C LEU A 167 -6.78 6.54 1.07
N PHE A 168 -6.23 7.08 2.16
CA PHE A 168 -6.01 6.33 3.40
C PHE A 168 -7.31 5.74 3.96
N ILE A 169 -8.39 6.53 4.03
CA ILE A 169 -9.69 6.05 4.50
C ILE A 169 -10.22 4.94 3.60
N VAL A 170 -10.16 5.10 2.27
CA VAL A 170 -10.65 4.08 1.32
C VAL A 170 -9.87 2.78 1.43
N LEU A 171 -8.55 2.83 1.53
CA LEU A 171 -7.68 1.66 1.68
C LEU A 171 -8.00 0.87 2.96
N HIS A 172 -8.10 1.56 4.10
CA HIS A 172 -8.23 0.87 5.39
C HIS A 172 -9.68 0.53 5.78
N SER A 173 -10.65 1.36 5.39
CA SER A 173 -12.05 1.16 5.77
C SER A 173 -12.86 0.33 4.77
N HIS A 174 -12.46 0.31 3.49
CA HIS A 174 -13.29 -0.24 2.41
C HIS A 174 -12.60 -1.34 1.58
N CYS A 175 -11.31 -1.25 1.27
CA CYS A 175 -10.64 -2.28 0.45
C CYS A 175 -10.49 -3.62 1.20
N THR A 176 -10.58 -4.76 0.49
CA THR A 176 -10.23 -6.09 1.04
C THR A 176 -8.72 -6.31 1.07
N ALA A 177 -8.24 -7.38 1.70
CA ALA A 177 -6.82 -7.70 1.71
C ALA A 177 -6.28 -8.03 0.32
N GLU A 178 -7.07 -8.74 -0.49
CA GLU A 178 -6.77 -9.07 -1.89
C GLU A 178 -6.68 -7.81 -2.75
N GLN A 179 -7.65 -6.90 -2.62
CA GLN A 179 -7.60 -5.61 -3.31
C GLN A 179 -6.34 -4.82 -2.97
N LEU A 180 -5.96 -4.75 -1.69
CA LEU A 180 -4.72 -4.07 -1.27
C LEU A 180 -3.46 -4.70 -1.90
N LYS A 181 -3.42 -6.03 -2.04
CA LYS A 181 -2.33 -6.75 -2.71
C LYS A 181 -2.25 -6.49 -4.22
N LEU A 182 -3.40 -6.24 -4.85
CA LEU A 182 -3.46 -6.01 -6.29
C LEU A 182 -2.98 -4.60 -6.68
N LEU A 183 -3.16 -3.60 -5.82
CA LEU A 183 -2.87 -2.20 -6.15
C LEU A 183 -1.41 -1.94 -6.60
N PRO A 184 -0.37 -2.44 -5.92
CA PRO A 184 1.01 -2.28 -6.40
C PRO A 184 1.24 -2.93 -7.77
N ARG A 185 0.66 -4.11 -8.01
CA ARG A 185 0.76 -4.83 -9.29
C ARG A 185 0.06 -4.07 -10.41
N LEU A 186 -1.10 -3.47 -10.13
CA LEU A 186 -1.83 -2.61 -11.05
C LEU A 186 -1.03 -1.37 -11.44
N CYS A 187 -0.23 -0.80 -10.52
CA CYS A 187 0.68 0.29 -10.85
C CYS A 187 1.76 -0.14 -11.85
N ASP A 188 2.33 -1.34 -11.68
CA ASP A 188 3.39 -1.86 -12.57
C ASP A 188 2.92 -1.99 -14.02
N VAL A 189 1.70 -2.47 -14.22
CA VAL A 189 1.15 -2.75 -15.54
C VAL A 189 0.25 -1.63 -16.09
N ARG A 190 0.18 -0.48 -15.40
CA ARG A 190 -0.67 0.64 -15.81
C ARG A 190 -0.26 1.16 -17.20
N PHE A 191 -1.24 1.31 -18.08
CA PHE A 191 -1.07 1.80 -19.44
C PHE A 191 -0.31 3.14 -19.48
N MET A 192 0.68 3.24 -20.38
CA MET A 192 1.49 4.45 -20.63
C MET A 192 2.01 5.12 -19.37
N THR A 193 2.66 4.33 -18.53
CA THR A 193 3.21 4.81 -17.26
C THR A 193 4.72 4.72 -17.27
N THR A 194 5.37 5.82 -16.88
CA THR A 194 6.83 5.90 -16.70
C THR A 194 7.28 5.18 -15.43
N ASP A 195 8.55 4.82 -15.34
CA ASP A 195 9.08 4.18 -14.13
C ASP A 195 9.04 5.12 -12.92
N GLU A 196 9.21 6.42 -13.12
CA GLU A 196 9.05 7.44 -12.09
C GLU A 196 7.62 7.48 -11.54
N GLU A 197 6.61 7.41 -12.42
CA GLU A 197 5.20 7.33 -12.02
C GLU A 197 4.93 6.06 -11.22
N ARG A 198 5.32 4.88 -11.73
CA ARG A 198 5.14 3.59 -11.03
C ARG A 198 5.76 3.61 -9.65
N ARG A 199 7.00 4.11 -9.55
CA ARG A 199 7.76 4.21 -8.30
C ARG A 199 7.04 5.12 -7.30
N SER A 200 6.55 6.26 -7.75
CA SER A 200 5.84 7.24 -6.91
C SER A 200 4.51 6.69 -6.40
N GLU A 201 3.72 6.08 -7.27
CA GLU A 201 2.42 5.49 -6.95
C GLU A 201 2.58 4.34 -5.95
N LYS A 202 3.54 3.43 -6.18
CA LYS A 202 3.87 2.35 -5.24
C LYS A 202 4.39 2.87 -3.92
N ALA A 203 5.20 3.92 -3.90
CA ALA A 203 5.69 4.51 -2.65
C ALA A 203 4.55 5.15 -1.83
N ILE A 204 3.59 5.83 -2.47
CA ILE A 204 2.38 6.32 -1.79
C ILE A 204 1.58 5.15 -1.21
N LEU A 205 1.30 4.12 -2.01
CA LEU A 205 0.55 2.95 -1.55
C LEU A 205 1.24 2.24 -0.41
N GLY A 206 2.54 1.93 -0.55
CA GLY A 206 3.32 1.28 0.50
C GLY A 206 3.33 2.08 1.79
N CYS A 207 3.51 3.41 1.70
CA CYS A 207 3.44 4.27 2.88
C CYS A 207 2.06 4.24 3.54
N LEU A 208 0.98 4.39 2.77
CA LEU A 208 -0.38 4.42 3.33
C LEU A 208 -0.83 3.07 3.87
N ILE A 209 -0.43 1.95 3.25
CA ILE A 209 -0.86 0.59 3.61
C ILE A 209 0.00 0.02 4.76
N GLU A 210 1.31 0.22 4.69
CA GLU A 210 2.27 -0.44 5.61
C GLU A 210 2.69 0.45 6.77
N TRP A 211 2.69 1.78 6.60
CA TRP A 211 3.13 2.76 7.60
C TRP A 211 1.95 3.55 8.15
N VAL A 212 1.05 2.82 8.82
CA VAL A 212 -0.26 3.31 9.30
C VAL A 212 -0.11 4.37 10.40
N LEU A 213 0.77 4.14 11.37
CA LEU A 213 1.07 5.07 12.46
C LEU A 213 1.75 6.32 11.94
N LEU A 214 2.74 6.17 11.05
CA LEU A 214 3.39 7.31 10.40
C LEU A 214 2.39 8.14 9.61
N SER A 215 1.53 7.49 8.82
CA SER A 215 0.44 8.15 8.08
C SER A 215 -0.49 8.93 9.01
N ARG A 216 -0.94 8.30 10.09
CA ARG A 216 -1.79 8.96 11.09
C ARG A 216 -1.09 10.15 11.72
N SER A 217 0.18 10.00 12.13
CA SER A 217 0.95 11.08 12.74
C SER A 217 1.13 12.25 11.77
N PHE A 218 1.33 11.99 10.49
CA PHE A 218 1.36 13.02 9.46
C PHE A 218 0.02 13.78 9.41
N PHE A 219 -1.12 13.07 9.35
CA PHE A 219 -2.43 13.71 9.28
C PHE A 219 -2.78 14.51 10.54
N ASP A 220 -2.43 13.99 11.71
CA ASP A 220 -2.59 14.68 13.00
C ASP A 220 -1.78 15.99 13.03
N GLY A 221 -0.52 15.93 12.59
CA GLY A 221 0.36 17.09 12.52
C GLY A 221 0.03 18.12 11.43
N HIS A 222 -0.88 17.80 10.50
CA HIS A 222 -1.27 18.67 9.39
C HIS A 222 -2.81 18.78 9.28
N GLU A 223 -3.54 18.64 10.39
CA GLU A 223 -5.01 18.65 10.40
C GLU A 223 -5.58 19.94 9.79
N GLU A 224 -4.87 21.07 9.94
CA GLU A 224 -5.28 22.37 9.40
C GLU A 224 -5.27 22.42 7.86
N TYR A 225 -4.59 21.46 7.20
CA TYR A 225 -4.59 21.31 5.74
C TYR A 225 -5.73 20.42 5.23
N ILE A 226 -6.46 19.73 6.10
CA ILE A 226 -7.64 18.95 5.72
C ILE A 226 -8.81 19.90 5.47
N ASP A 227 -9.21 20.04 4.20
CA ASP A 227 -10.23 20.99 3.76
C ASP A 227 -11.47 20.27 3.22
N ALA A 228 -12.59 20.38 3.95
CA ALA A 228 -13.84 19.75 3.55
C ALA A 228 -14.45 20.31 2.25
N ARG A 229 -13.98 21.47 1.75
CA ARG A 229 -14.39 21.95 0.42
C ARG A 229 -13.84 21.06 -0.68
N GLU A 230 -12.67 20.47 -0.49
CA GLU A 230 -12.05 19.56 -1.46
C GLU A 230 -12.90 18.30 -1.66
N LEU A 231 -13.64 17.86 -0.64
CA LEU A 231 -14.62 16.76 -0.74
C LEU A 231 -15.70 17.02 -1.81
N LYS A 232 -15.95 18.29 -2.17
CA LYS A 232 -16.96 18.69 -3.14
C LYS A 232 -16.38 19.20 -4.46
N LEU A 233 -15.17 19.76 -4.42
CA LEU A 233 -14.55 20.46 -5.54
C LEU A 233 -13.60 19.59 -6.37
N THR A 234 -12.97 18.60 -5.73
CA THR A 234 -12.00 17.72 -6.40
C THR A 234 -12.70 16.48 -6.91
N GLN A 235 -12.73 16.32 -8.23
CA GLN A 235 -13.51 15.28 -8.91
C GLN A 235 -13.14 13.88 -8.43
N GLU A 236 -11.85 13.59 -8.29
CA GLU A 236 -11.36 12.29 -7.83
C GLU A 236 -11.82 11.95 -6.40
N ILE A 237 -12.01 12.96 -5.54
CA ILE A 237 -12.59 12.75 -4.21
C ILE A 237 -14.11 12.56 -4.31
N LYS A 238 -14.78 13.37 -5.14
CA LYS A 238 -16.22 13.32 -5.33
C LYS A 238 -16.68 11.97 -5.88
N ASP A 239 -15.91 11.36 -6.77
CA ASP A 239 -16.22 10.02 -7.30
C ASP A 239 -16.30 8.96 -6.19
N LEU A 240 -15.56 9.18 -5.08
CA LEU A 240 -15.50 8.33 -3.90
C LEU A 240 -16.42 8.81 -2.76
N GLU A 241 -17.22 9.85 -2.96
CA GLU A 241 -18.14 10.42 -1.93
C GLU A 241 -18.99 9.36 -1.21
N PRO A 242 -19.55 8.31 -1.86
CA PRO A 242 -20.33 7.29 -1.17
C PRO A 242 -19.57 6.52 -0.08
N LEU A 243 -18.24 6.52 -0.13
CA LEU A 243 -17.37 5.84 0.83
C LEU A 243 -16.85 6.78 1.92
N LEU A 244 -17.14 8.08 1.84
CA LEU A 244 -16.50 9.09 2.67
C LEU A 244 -17.48 9.77 3.64
N PRO A 245 -16.99 10.19 4.82
CA PRO A 245 -17.76 11.06 5.68
C PRO A 245 -18.04 12.41 5.01
N ASN A 246 -19.29 12.86 5.05
CA ASN A 246 -19.74 14.10 4.41
C ASN A 246 -19.46 15.40 5.20
N LYS A 247 -18.85 15.30 6.39
CA LYS A 247 -18.52 16.44 7.27
C LYS A 247 -17.03 16.40 7.63
N ARG A 248 -16.38 17.57 7.66
CA ARG A 248 -14.94 17.71 8.03
C ARG A 248 -14.60 16.97 9.32
N ASN A 249 -15.35 17.24 10.39
CA ASN A 249 -15.02 16.69 11.70
C ASN A 249 -15.13 15.16 11.71
N LEU A 250 -16.11 14.60 11.01
CA LEU A 250 -16.25 13.15 10.86
C LEU A 250 -15.14 12.58 9.98
N PHE A 251 -14.73 13.29 8.93
CA PHE A 251 -13.61 12.88 8.07
C PHE A 251 -12.31 12.81 8.88
N VAL A 252 -11.97 13.88 9.61
CA VAL A 252 -10.80 13.92 10.49
C VAL A 252 -10.88 12.84 11.57
N GLN A 253 -12.04 12.65 12.20
CA GLN A 253 -12.23 11.59 13.18
C GLN A 253 -11.99 10.21 12.57
N ASN A 254 -12.51 9.91 11.37
CA ASN A 254 -12.27 8.63 10.70
C ASN A 254 -10.79 8.43 10.34
N LEU A 255 -10.13 9.50 9.92
CA LEU A 255 -8.71 9.48 9.58
C LEU A 255 -7.84 9.17 10.80
N LEU A 256 -8.15 9.76 11.96
CA LEU A 256 -7.37 9.63 13.19
C LEU A 256 -7.79 8.45 14.07
N ALA A 257 -9.01 7.91 13.91
CA ALA A 257 -9.51 6.80 14.71
C ALA A 257 -8.80 5.48 14.41
N THR A 258 -8.18 5.34 13.22
CA THR A 258 -7.48 4.17 12.68
C THR A 258 -8.18 2.83 13.00
N PRO A 259 -8.86 2.19 12.04
CA PRO A 259 -9.63 0.96 12.29
C PRO A 259 -8.69 -0.26 12.42
N TRP A 260 -7.98 -0.38 13.55
CA TRP A 260 -6.98 -1.43 13.76
C TRP A 260 -7.57 -2.83 13.66
N GLU A 261 -8.83 -3.00 14.06
CA GLU A 261 -9.54 -4.26 13.91
C GLU A 261 -9.61 -4.68 12.44
N LYS A 262 -9.88 -3.75 11.51
CA LYS A 262 -9.90 -4.05 10.07
C LYS A 262 -8.50 -4.25 9.52
N ILE A 263 -7.55 -3.40 9.91
CA ILE A 263 -6.18 -3.42 9.39
C ILE A 263 -5.50 -4.74 9.76
N LEU A 264 -5.56 -5.12 11.04
CA LEU A 264 -4.87 -6.32 11.53
C LEU A 264 -5.53 -7.59 10.99
N VAL A 265 -6.86 -7.65 10.89
CA VAL A 265 -7.55 -8.80 10.30
C VAL A 265 -7.13 -9.01 8.83
N LYS A 266 -7.05 -7.96 8.02
CA LYS A 266 -6.56 -8.08 6.62
C LYS A 266 -5.11 -8.55 6.54
N GLN A 267 -4.27 -8.15 7.49
CA GLN A 267 -2.87 -8.57 7.54
C GLN A 267 -2.73 -10.04 7.95
N MET A 268 -3.61 -10.54 8.83
CA MET A 268 -3.61 -11.95 9.27
C MET A 268 -3.77 -12.95 8.12
N GLU A 269 -4.45 -12.59 7.03
CA GLU A 269 -4.65 -13.45 5.86
C GLU A 269 -3.34 -13.71 5.10
N ASN A 270 -2.33 -12.87 5.32
CA ASN A 270 -1.18 -12.74 4.42
C ASN A 270 0.16 -12.83 5.14
N ASP A 271 0.20 -12.45 6.40
CA ASP A 271 1.42 -12.33 7.19
C ASP A 271 1.44 -13.33 8.34
N THR A 272 2.64 -13.67 8.80
CA THR A 272 2.84 -14.37 10.08
C THR A 272 2.79 -13.38 11.24
N GLN A 273 2.58 -13.88 12.46
CA GLN A 273 2.56 -13.04 13.66
C GLN A 273 3.88 -12.26 13.84
N GLU A 274 4.99 -12.87 13.45
CA GLU A 274 6.32 -12.26 13.50
C GLU A 274 6.43 -11.09 12.51
N VAL A 275 6.00 -11.29 11.26
CA VAL A 275 6.02 -10.24 10.23
C VAL A 275 5.12 -9.08 10.61
N MET A 276 3.91 -9.35 11.12
CA MET A 276 2.99 -8.29 11.57
C MET A 276 3.56 -7.51 12.76
N ALA A 277 4.13 -8.20 13.75
CA ALA A 277 4.72 -7.56 14.93
C ALA A 277 5.92 -6.68 14.54
N GLN A 278 6.77 -7.16 13.62
CA GLN A 278 7.91 -6.40 13.12
C GLN A 278 7.46 -5.18 12.32
N ARG A 279 6.47 -5.31 11.42
CA ARG A 279 5.95 -4.17 10.65
C ARG A 279 5.38 -3.09 11.57
N LEU A 280 4.59 -3.49 12.57
CA LEU A 280 4.07 -2.54 13.57
C LEU A 280 5.20 -1.87 14.36
N LEU A 281 6.26 -2.60 14.70
CA LEU A 281 7.43 -2.05 15.39
C LEU A 281 8.21 -1.06 14.54
N ASP A 282 8.41 -1.35 13.26
CA ASP A 282 9.12 -0.49 12.32
C ASP A 282 8.35 0.82 12.13
N ASP A 283 7.04 0.74 11.91
CA ASP A 283 6.14 1.89 11.79
C ASP A 283 6.09 2.73 13.07
N PHE A 284 5.99 2.07 14.23
CA PHE A 284 6.07 2.74 15.52
C PHE A 284 7.43 3.42 15.76
N SER A 285 8.52 2.80 15.32
CA SER A 285 9.88 3.35 15.49
C SER A 285 10.14 4.59 14.63
N ALA A 286 9.34 4.81 13.58
CA ALA A 286 9.38 6.03 12.78
C ALA A 286 8.71 7.23 13.47
N LEU A 287 7.98 7.01 14.58
CA LEU A 287 7.34 8.08 15.34
C LEU A 287 8.33 8.85 16.22
N ALA A 288 7.98 10.11 16.51
CA ALA A 288 8.74 10.95 17.43
C ALA A 288 8.77 10.37 18.85
N ASP A 289 7.63 9.90 19.37
CA ASP A 289 7.55 9.14 20.62
C ASP A 289 7.41 7.65 20.33
N HIS A 290 8.51 6.93 20.48
CA HIS A 290 8.58 5.47 20.37
C HIS A 290 9.00 4.83 21.71
N SER A 291 8.59 5.45 22.82
CA SER A 291 8.86 4.92 24.16
C SER A 291 8.06 3.64 24.46
N HIS A 292 8.53 2.87 25.43
CA HIS A 292 7.79 1.73 25.97
C HIS A 292 6.38 2.12 26.45
N GLU A 293 6.26 3.29 27.08
CA GLU A 293 4.98 3.80 27.57
C GLU A 293 4.00 4.10 26.42
N ALA A 294 4.47 4.71 25.33
CA ALA A 294 3.66 4.93 24.13
C ALA A 294 3.24 3.60 23.46
N ALA A 295 4.14 2.59 23.42
CA ALA A 295 3.81 1.26 22.90
C ALA A 295 2.71 0.56 23.72
N ALA A 296 2.74 0.72 25.06
CA ALA A 296 1.70 0.20 25.94
C ALA A 296 0.35 0.88 25.69
N ILE A 297 0.32 2.22 25.55
CA ILE A 297 -0.91 2.97 25.22
C ILE A 297 -1.48 2.52 23.88
N LEU A 298 -0.64 2.36 22.86
CA LEU A 298 -1.06 1.87 21.54
C LEU A 298 -1.65 0.47 21.65
N SER A 299 -0.97 -0.46 22.33
CA SER A 299 -1.44 -1.83 22.50
C SER A 299 -2.79 -1.89 23.21
N SER A 300 -2.97 -1.12 24.28
CA SER A 300 -4.26 -1.01 24.98
C SER A 300 -5.35 -0.38 24.11
N ALA A 301 -5.03 0.56 23.23
CA ALA A 301 -5.99 1.11 22.28
C ALA A 301 -6.45 0.06 21.25
N ILE A 302 -5.51 -0.69 20.68
CA ILE A 302 -5.81 -1.77 19.72
C ILE A 302 -6.63 -2.87 20.40
N LYS A 303 -6.23 -3.31 21.60
CA LYS A 303 -6.95 -4.34 22.37
C LYS A 303 -8.43 -4.00 22.57
N ARG A 304 -8.75 -2.73 22.84
CA ARG A 304 -10.13 -2.26 22.98
C ARG A 304 -10.94 -2.37 21.68
N GLN A 305 -10.32 -2.14 20.53
CA GLN A 305 -10.98 -2.24 19.22
C GLN A 305 -11.24 -3.69 18.82
N ILE A 306 -10.29 -4.59 19.10
CA ILE A 306 -10.39 -6.00 18.70
C ILE A 306 -11.25 -6.86 19.63
N ALA A 307 -11.71 -6.33 20.77
CA ALA A 307 -12.42 -7.12 21.80
C ALA A 307 -13.71 -7.79 21.29
N THR A 308 -14.29 -7.31 20.18
CA THR A 308 -15.50 -7.87 19.56
C THR A 308 -15.19 -8.87 18.42
N LEU A 309 -13.92 -9.11 18.10
CA LEU A 309 -13.53 -10.07 17.07
C LEU A 309 -13.65 -11.53 17.57
N PRO A 310 -13.72 -12.51 16.65
CA PRO A 310 -13.63 -13.93 16.99
C PRO A 310 -12.39 -14.25 17.86
N LYS A 311 -12.55 -15.19 18.81
CA LYS A 311 -11.51 -15.58 19.79
C LYS A 311 -10.18 -15.95 19.14
N GLU A 312 -10.20 -16.65 18.00
CA GLU A 312 -8.99 -17.00 17.25
C GLU A 312 -8.25 -15.76 16.75
N GLN A 313 -8.97 -14.77 16.22
CA GLN A 313 -8.38 -13.50 15.76
C GLN A 313 -7.85 -12.66 16.91
N VAL A 314 -8.60 -12.59 18.01
CA VAL A 314 -8.14 -11.89 19.22
C VAL A 314 -6.87 -12.52 19.76
N THR A 315 -6.80 -13.85 19.81
CA THR A 315 -5.62 -14.58 20.29
C THR A 315 -4.42 -14.33 19.37
N TYR A 316 -4.65 -14.38 18.05
CA TYR A 316 -3.60 -14.11 17.08
C TYR A 316 -3.03 -12.69 17.26
N ILE A 317 -3.91 -11.68 17.27
CA ILE A 317 -3.52 -10.27 17.40
C ILE A 317 -2.91 -10.00 18.78
N HIS A 318 -3.40 -10.63 19.84
CA HIS A 318 -2.83 -10.51 21.17
C HIS A 318 -1.35 -10.93 21.19
N THR A 319 -1.01 -12.05 20.54
CA THR A 319 0.39 -12.49 20.42
C THR A 319 1.24 -11.51 19.60
N VAL A 320 0.69 -10.96 18.51
CA VAL A 320 1.35 -9.89 17.72
C VAL A 320 1.68 -8.68 18.61
N LEU A 321 0.69 -8.18 19.36
CA LEU A 321 0.86 -7.03 20.26
C LEU A 321 1.83 -7.31 21.41
N TYR A 322 1.87 -8.55 21.91
CA TYR A 322 2.80 -8.95 22.95
C TYR A 322 4.24 -8.93 22.42
N ASN A 323 4.47 -9.54 21.25
CA ASN A 323 5.79 -9.51 20.60
C ASN A 323 6.23 -8.06 20.30
N PHE A 324 5.35 -7.27 19.69
CA PHE A 324 5.57 -5.83 19.47
C PHE A 324 5.99 -5.11 20.75
N SER A 325 5.25 -5.28 21.85
CA SER A 325 5.52 -4.58 23.11
C SER A 325 6.85 -4.99 23.76
N LEU A 326 7.24 -6.27 23.67
CA LEU A 326 8.52 -6.77 24.16
C LEU A 326 9.70 -6.20 23.37
N ASN A 327 9.57 -6.07 22.05
CA ASN A 327 10.61 -5.46 21.22
C ASN A 327 10.67 -3.95 21.41
N ALA A 328 9.53 -3.26 21.52
CA ALA A 328 9.49 -1.84 21.84
C ALA A 328 10.14 -1.54 23.21
N TYR A 329 9.90 -2.39 24.21
CA TYR A 329 10.59 -2.33 25.51
C TYR A 329 12.11 -2.44 25.35
N SER A 330 12.57 -3.42 24.57
CA SER A 330 13.99 -3.67 24.36
C SER A 330 14.66 -2.48 23.65
N ASN A 331 14.01 -1.93 22.62
CA ASN A 331 14.48 -0.76 21.88
C ASN A 331 14.55 0.51 22.77
N ASP A 332 13.53 0.78 23.61
CA ASP A 332 13.56 1.92 24.54
C ASP A 332 14.67 1.78 25.59
N ARG A 333 14.85 0.56 26.10
CA ARG A 333 15.88 0.26 27.10
C ARG A 333 17.29 0.28 26.51
N ASP A 334 17.42 0.00 25.22
CA ASP A 334 18.70 0.07 24.55
C ASP A 334 19.22 1.50 24.38
N LYS A 335 18.32 2.46 24.16
CA LYS A 335 18.65 3.88 23.94
C LYS A 335 18.92 4.66 25.23
N LYS A 336 18.41 4.21 26.38
CA LYS A 336 18.50 4.95 27.65
C LYS A 336 19.56 4.37 28.59
N LEU A 337 20.50 5.23 29.02
CA LEU A 337 21.38 4.97 30.15
C LEU A 337 20.54 5.01 31.44
N TYR A 338 19.92 3.88 31.79
CA TYR A 338 19.24 3.75 33.07
C TYR A 338 20.29 3.63 34.20
N PRO A 339 20.21 4.43 35.27
CA PRO A 339 21.07 4.26 36.44
C PRO A 339 20.92 2.83 36.97
N SER A 340 22.04 2.12 37.13
CA SER A 340 22.06 0.80 37.74
C SER A 340 21.71 0.91 39.22
N GLY A 341 20.44 0.72 39.57
CA GLY A 341 20.03 0.54 40.96
C GLY A 341 20.59 -0.78 41.51
N PHE A 342 20.98 -0.78 42.78
CA PHE A 342 21.61 -1.92 43.47
C PHE A 342 20.79 -3.23 43.43
N PHE A 343 19.49 -3.18 43.12
CA PHE A 343 18.58 -4.33 43.07
C PHE A 343 17.93 -4.57 41.70
N THR A 344 18.41 -3.91 40.64
CA THR A 344 17.86 -4.06 39.29
C THR A 344 18.76 -4.91 38.39
N PHE A 345 18.18 -5.88 37.68
CA PHE A 345 18.92 -6.63 36.66
C PHE A 345 19.49 -5.70 35.60
N SER A 346 20.62 -6.12 35.03
CA SER A 346 21.30 -5.37 33.97
C SER A 346 20.38 -5.15 32.77
N LYS A 347 20.72 -4.13 31.98
CA LYS A 347 20.12 -3.88 30.67
C LYS A 347 20.12 -5.17 29.84
N ASP A 348 21.27 -5.79 29.68
CA ASP A 348 21.46 -6.97 28.84
C ASP A 348 20.60 -8.15 29.29
N THR A 349 20.50 -8.40 30.61
CA THR A 349 19.63 -9.47 31.13
C THR A 349 18.16 -9.20 30.84
N LYS A 350 17.70 -7.95 30.95
CA LYS A 350 16.31 -7.56 30.67
C LYS A 350 15.98 -7.64 29.18
N CYS A 351 16.86 -7.14 28.31
CA CYS A 351 16.69 -7.22 26.87
C CYS A 351 16.75 -8.68 26.40
N SER A 352 17.72 -9.48 26.87
CA SER A 352 17.81 -10.92 26.57
C SER A 352 16.55 -11.67 27.00
N ALA A 353 16.04 -11.41 28.21
CA ALA A 353 14.80 -12.01 28.69
C ALA A 353 13.59 -11.65 27.80
N ALA A 354 13.46 -10.38 27.41
CA ALA A 354 12.39 -9.92 26.52
C ALA A 354 12.47 -10.56 25.13
N THR A 355 13.66 -10.58 24.51
CA THR A 355 13.90 -11.22 23.21
C THR A 355 13.61 -12.73 23.25
N LYS A 356 14.07 -13.44 24.28
CA LYS A 356 13.77 -14.88 24.42
C LYS A 356 12.28 -15.12 24.62
N LYS A 357 11.60 -14.29 25.41
CA LYS A 357 10.14 -14.37 25.55
C LYS A 357 9.44 -14.14 24.21
N ALA A 358 9.83 -13.12 23.45
CA ALA A 358 9.29 -12.86 22.10
C ALA A 358 9.47 -14.06 21.17
N LYS A 359 10.66 -14.68 21.15
CA LYS A 359 10.92 -15.91 20.37
C LYS A 359 10.02 -17.08 20.81
N SER A 360 9.85 -17.28 22.11
CA SER A 360 8.98 -18.34 22.64
C SER A 360 7.51 -18.15 22.23
N LEU A 361 7.02 -16.90 22.16
CA LEU A 361 5.66 -16.60 21.70
C LEU A 361 5.45 -16.96 20.23
N MET A 362 6.51 -16.96 19.43
CA MET A 362 6.51 -17.33 18.01
C MET A 362 6.78 -18.83 17.79
N GLY A 363 6.77 -19.65 18.85
CA GLY A 363 7.03 -21.08 18.78
C GLY A 363 8.50 -21.46 18.56
N GLN A 364 9.43 -20.51 18.65
CA GLN A 364 10.86 -20.79 18.53
C GLN A 364 11.44 -21.30 19.85
N GLU A 365 12.28 -22.34 19.77
CA GLU A 365 12.98 -22.87 20.94
C GLU A 365 13.87 -21.79 21.58
N SER A 366 13.50 -21.41 22.80
CA SER A 366 14.28 -20.47 23.60
C SER A 366 14.13 -20.81 25.08
N SER A 367 15.26 -21.10 25.74
CA SER A 367 15.29 -21.35 27.18
C SER A 367 15.72 -20.09 27.92
N LEU A 368 14.90 -19.72 28.90
CA LEU A 368 15.21 -18.65 29.85
C LEU A 368 16.15 -19.20 30.91
N GLY A 369 17.29 -18.54 31.11
CA GLY A 369 18.12 -18.77 32.29
C GLY A 369 17.46 -18.24 33.56
N LEU A 370 17.99 -18.61 34.73
CA LEU A 370 17.43 -18.22 36.03
C LEU A 370 17.28 -16.70 36.18
N PHE A 371 18.31 -15.92 35.81
CA PHE A 371 18.26 -14.46 35.90
C PHE A 371 17.27 -13.84 34.93
N GLU A 372 17.11 -14.41 33.74
CA GLU A 372 16.15 -13.94 32.74
C GLU A 372 14.71 -14.23 33.19
N PHE A 373 14.48 -15.38 33.81
CA PHE A 373 13.20 -15.72 34.43
C PHE A 373 12.79 -14.71 35.50
N PHE A 374 13.69 -14.38 36.44
CA PHE A 374 13.41 -13.34 37.44
C PHE A 374 13.29 -11.95 36.79
N ALA A 375 14.05 -11.68 35.72
CA ALA A 375 13.94 -10.42 35.00
C ALA A 375 12.55 -10.23 34.37
N LEU A 376 11.90 -11.29 33.88
CA LEU A 376 10.52 -11.23 33.37
C LEU A 376 9.46 -10.98 34.44
N LYS A 377 9.80 -11.04 35.74
CA LYS A 377 8.87 -10.81 36.84
C LYS A 377 9.13 -9.49 37.60
N GLN A 378 10.04 -8.65 37.11
CA GLN A 378 10.46 -7.44 37.84
C GLN A 378 10.35 -6.16 37.00
N GLY A 379 9.85 -5.09 37.63
CA GLY A 379 9.89 -3.72 37.08
C GLY A 379 8.94 -3.52 35.90
N ARG A 380 9.35 -2.69 34.92
CA ARG A 380 8.55 -2.41 33.71
C ARG A 380 8.31 -3.66 32.87
N LEU A 381 9.35 -4.48 32.65
CA LEU A 381 9.23 -5.76 31.92
C LEU A 381 8.27 -6.72 32.64
N GLY A 382 8.36 -6.80 33.97
CA GLY A 382 7.45 -7.62 34.78
C GLY A 382 5.99 -7.25 34.58
N ARG A 383 5.67 -5.95 34.70
CA ARG A 383 4.30 -5.45 34.50
C ARG A 383 3.80 -5.72 33.08
N LEU A 384 4.64 -5.52 32.07
CA LEU A 384 4.29 -5.82 30.68
C LEU A 384 3.93 -7.30 30.49
N VAL A 385 4.77 -8.21 31.00
CA VAL A 385 4.53 -9.66 30.92
C VAL A 385 3.24 -10.04 31.64
N GLU A 386 3.04 -9.53 32.86
CA GLU A 386 1.85 -9.78 33.68
C GLU A 386 0.57 -9.32 32.97
N THR A 387 0.54 -8.09 32.44
CA THR A 387 -0.62 -7.56 31.71
C THR A 387 -1.03 -8.45 30.53
N PHE A 388 -0.08 -8.94 29.73
CA PHE A 388 -0.42 -9.81 28.59
C PHE A 388 -0.73 -11.26 29.01
N GLU A 389 -0.10 -11.80 30.07
CA GLU A 389 -0.35 -13.18 30.52
C GLU A 389 -1.68 -13.32 31.27
N GLU A 390 -2.05 -12.35 32.11
CA GLU A 390 -3.34 -12.32 32.80
C GLU A 390 -4.50 -12.22 31.81
N GLU A 391 -4.41 -11.31 30.84
CA GLU A 391 -5.43 -11.15 29.81
C GLU A 391 -5.56 -12.39 28.92
N ASN A 392 -4.45 -13.05 28.57
CA ASN A 392 -4.49 -14.30 27.80
C ASN A 392 -5.19 -15.44 28.55
N SER A 393 -5.06 -15.48 29.88
CA SER A 393 -5.78 -16.46 30.71
C SER A 393 -7.30 -16.24 30.67
N VAL A 394 -7.75 -14.99 30.56
CA VAL A 394 -9.17 -14.64 30.38
C VAL A 394 -9.65 -15.00 28.97
N LEU A 395 -8.81 -14.78 27.96
CA LEU A 395 -9.13 -15.12 26.57
C LEU A 395 -9.21 -16.63 26.32
N MET A 396 -8.41 -17.44 27.02
CA MET A 396 -8.37 -18.91 26.86
C MET A 396 -9.53 -19.63 27.54
N ASN A 397 -10.06 -19.08 28.63
CA ASN A 397 -11.32 -19.54 29.24
C ASN A 397 -12.54 -19.14 28.38
#